data_AF-A0A6L2PNI5-F1
#
_entry.id   AF-A0A6L2PNI5-F1
#
_cell.length_a   1.000
_cell.length_b   1.000
_cell.length_c   1.000
_cell.angle_alpha   90.00
_cell.angle_beta   90.00
_cell.angle_gamma   90.00
#
_symmetry.space_group_name_H-M   'P 1'
#
loop_
_entity.id
_entity.type
_entity.pdbx_description
1 polymer ?
#
loop_
_entity_poly.entity_id
_entity_poly.type
_entity_poly.pdbx_seq_one_letter_code
_entity_poly.pdbx_strand_id
1 'polypeptide(L)'
;NDRLECRARGFRVTDTRGTVLFSADKNEVVVGAEVLKVTGDGGAIFDGTVQTPLVRADSGNELRLESPTRSLEVRAPLGVLMESRAGDISASCLTDLKLQSVAGAVRLDSANVYLSGLKTATPTSKPPPSRGLHHTRHEIYQLCVCSNGKLFLAPPEGLCAADNDST
;
A
#
# COMPACT_ATOMS: atom_id res chain seq x y z
N ASN A 1 -16.84 48.88 -7.41
CA ASN A 1 -15.86 48.24 -8.32
C ASN A 1 -14.52 48.41 -7.63
N ASP A 2 -14.27 47.57 -6.64
CA ASP A 2 -13.24 47.83 -5.64
C ASP A 2 -12.02 46.98 -6.03
N ARG A 3 -11.22 47.53 -6.95
CA ARG A 3 -10.03 46.88 -7.49
C ARG A 3 -8.78 47.58 -6.95
N LEU A 4 -7.96 46.83 -6.21
CA LEU A 4 -6.62 47.25 -5.85
C LEU A 4 -5.62 46.64 -6.84
N GLU A 5 -4.91 47.49 -7.58
CA GLU A 5 -3.78 47.08 -8.43
C GLU A 5 -2.50 47.69 -7.92
N CYS A 6 -1.44 46.88 -7.84
CA CYS A 6 -0.12 47.31 -7.39
C CYS A 6 0.94 46.85 -8.38
N ARG A 7 1.79 47.79 -8.82
CA ARG A 7 3.01 47.49 -9.60
C ARG A 7 4.22 47.91 -8.78
N ALA A 8 4.84 46.94 -8.13
CA ALA A 8 6.02 47.16 -7.28
C ALA A 8 7.06 46.06 -7.51
N ARG A 9 8.30 46.31 -7.07
CA ARG A 9 9.36 45.29 -7.07
C ARG A 9 9.14 44.21 -6.00
N GLY A 10 8.35 44.52 -4.98
CA GLY A 10 7.94 43.60 -3.93
C GLY A 10 6.66 44.10 -3.28
N PHE A 11 5.83 43.16 -2.84
CA PHE A 11 4.58 43.40 -2.13
C PHE A 11 4.60 42.63 -0.83
N ARG A 12 4.20 43.25 0.29
CA ARG A 12 4.24 42.64 1.62
C ARG A 12 3.03 43.08 2.43
N VAL A 13 2.37 42.11 3.05
CA VAL A 13 1.28 42.28 4.01
C VAL A 13 1.77 41.76 5.35
N THR A 14 1.68 42.60 6.39
CA THR A 14 2.09 42.25 7.75
C THR A 14 0.94 42.33 8.73
N ASP A 15 0.99 41.56 9.81
CA ASP A 15 0.12 41.76 10.96
C ASP A 15 0.50 43.04 11.74
N THR A 16 -0.27 43.38 12.76
CA THR A 16 -0.03 44.57 13.62
C THR A 16 1.27 44.48 14.43
N ARG A 17 1.90 43.31 14.50
CA ARG A 17 3.18 43.06 15.18
C ARG A 17 4.37 43.07 14.20
N GLY A 18 4.12 43.27 12.90
CA GLY A 18 5.14 43.29 11.85
C GLY A 18 5.48 41.91 11.27
N THR A 19 4.77 40.84 11.65
CA THR A 19 4.95 39.49 11.10
C THR A 19 4.43 39.44 9.67
N VAL A 20 5.16 38.81 8.75
CA VAL A 20 4.70 38.67 7.35
C VAL A 20 3.59 37.65 7.25
N LEU A 21 2.46 38.06 6.70
CA LEU A 21 1.36 37.16 6.37
C LEU A 21 1.42 36.72 4.90
N PHE A 22 1.79 37.65 4.03
CA PHE A 22 1.98 37.41 2.61
C PHE A 22 3.09 38.31 2.07
N SER A 23 3.99 37.76 1.26
CA SER A 23 4.89 38.56 0.44
C SER A 23 5.10 37.95 -0.92
N ALA A 24 5.30 38.80 -1.93
CA ALA A 24 5.60 38.38 -3.29
C ALA A 24 6.65 39.32 -3.89
N ASP A 25 7.68 38.75 -4.50
CA ASP A 25 8.66 39.45 -5.32
C ASP A 25 9.01 38.63 -6.57
N LYS A 26 10.10 39.00 -7.26
CA LYS A 26 10.54 38.32 -8.49
C LYS A 26 11.09 36.90 -8.26
N ASN A 27 11.44 36.55 -7.03
CA ASN A 27 12.12 35.31 -6.67
C ASN A 27 11.13 34.32 -6.02
N GLU A 28 10.26 34.80 -5.13
CA GLU A 28 9.39 33.93 -4.36
C GLU A 28 8.07 34.58 -3.93
N VAL A 29 7.14 33.72 -3.53
CA VAL A 29 5.92 34.07 -2.80
C VAL A 29 5.95 33.34 -1.47
N VAL A 30 5.78 34.08 -0.38
CA VAL A 30 5.76 33.55 0.98
C VAL A 30 4.38 33.77 1.59
N VAL A 31 3.78 32.71 2.11
CA VAL A 31 2.57 32.75 2.91
C VAL A 31 2.95 32.39 4.34
N GLY A 32 2.94 33.38 5.23
CA GLY A 32 3.36 33.24 6.63
C GLY A 32 2.19 33.06 7.61
N ALA A 33 0.98 32.84 7.11
CA ALA A 33 -0.17 32.55 7.95
C ALA A 33 -0.04 31.17 8.61
N GLU A 34 -0.53 31.04 9.85
CA GLU A 34 -0.56 29.76 10.58
C GLU A 34 -1.44 28.72 9.87
N VAL A 35 -2.53 29.18 9.24
CA VAL A 35 -3.46 28.32 8.51
C VAL A 35 -3.75 28.93 7.15
N LEU A 36 -3.40 28.18 6.09
CA LEU A 36 -3.83 28.46 4.72
C LEU A 36 -4.97 27.50 4.36
N LYS A 37 -6.18 28.04 4.14
CA LYS A 37 -7.34 27.27 3.67
C LYS A 37 -7.57 27.51 2.18
N VAL A 38 -7.64 26.43 1.41
CA VAL A 38 -8.04 26.46 -0.01
C VAL A 38 -9.42 25.82 -0.10
N THR A 39 -10.46 26.64 -0.24
CA THR A 39 -11.87 26.20 -0.17
C THR A 39 -12.58 26.18 -1.52
N GLY A 40 -11.85 26.42 -2.62
CA GLY A 40 -12.45 26.29 -3.95
C GLY A 40 -12.76 24.83 -4.27
N ASP A 41 -13.89 24.56 -4.94
CA ASP A 41 -14.33 23.19 -5.26
C ASP A 41 -13.31 22.38 -6.07
N GLY A 42 -12.45 23.07 -6.84
CA GLY A 42 -11.34 22.46 -7.59
C GLY A 42 -10.07 22.20 -6.77
N GLY A 43 -10.04 22.60 -5.49
CA GLY A 43 -8.87 22.47 -4.63
C GLY A 43 -7.68 23.33 -5.07
N ALA A 44 -6.47 22.82 -4.83
CA ALA A 44 -5.22 23.41 -5.29
C ALA A 44 -4.52 22.45 -6.26
N ILE A 45 -3.96 23.01 -7.33
CA ILE A 45 -3.10 22.27 -8.26
C ILE A 45 -1.66 22.72 -8.00
N PHE A 46 -0.77 21.74 -7.86
CA PHE A 46 0.66 21.98 -7.69
C PHE A 46 1.40 21.30 -8.86
N ASP A 47 1.99 22.09 -9.76
CA ASP A 47 2.75 21.59 -10.92
C ASP A 47 4.17 21.08 -10.54
N GLY A 48 4.45 20.93 -9.25
CA GLY A 48 5.77 20.57 -8.73
C GLY A 48 5.70 19.84 -7.38
N THR A 49 6.84 19.79 -6.70
CA THR A 49 6.95 19.10 -5.41
C THR A 49 6.33 19.92 -4.28
N VAL A 50 5.50 19.26 -3.49
CA VAL A 50 5.05 19.79 -2.20
C VAL A 50 5.87 19.13 -1.10
N GLN A 51 6.59 19.93 -0.33
CA GLN A 51 7.32 19.46 0.85
C GLN A 51 6.50 19.81 2.09
N THR A 52 6.08 18.79 2.83
CA THR A 52 5.34 18.95 4.09
C THR A 52 5.73 17.83 5.06
N PRO A 53 5.85 18.11 6.36
CA PRO A 53 6.14 17.07 7.36
C PRO A 53 4.94 16.15 7.63
N LEU A 54 3.71 16.59 7.32
CA LEU A 54 2.50 15.83 7.61
C LEU A 54 1.44 16.07 6.54
N VAL A 55 0.85 14.99 6.06
CA VAL A 55 -0.38 14.99 5.27
C VAL A 55 -1.41 14.23 6.10
N ARG A 56 -2.53 14.87 6.41
CA ARG A 56 -3.64 14.26 7.16
C ARG A 56 -4.97 14.77 6.63
N ALA A 57 -5.99 13.93 6.70
CA ALA A 57 -7.37 14.38 6.52
C ALA A 57 -7.90 15.06 7.80
N ASP A 58 -8.97 15.83 7.64
CA ASP A 58 -9.75 16.33 8.75
C ASP A 58 -10.47 15.19 9.49
N SER A 59 -10.83 15.44 10.75
CA SER A 59 -11.51 14.44 11.57
C SER A 59 -12.81 13.97 10.92
N GLY A 60 -12.95 12.65 10.75
CA GLY A 60 -14.12 12.02 10.13
C GLY A 60 -14.08 11.95 8.61
N ASN A 61 -13.04 12.50 7.96
CA ASN A 61 -12.85 12.42 6.52
C ASN A 61 -11.74 11.42 6.15
N GLU A 62 -11.84 10.87 4.95
CA GLU A 62 -10.82 9.98 4.38
C GLU A 62 -9.66 10.78 3.78
N LEU A 63 -8.42 10.31 3.98
CA LEU A 63 -7.26 10.76 3.22
C LEU A 63 -7.09 9.85 2.00
N ARG A 64 -7.45 10.34 0.81
CA ARG A 64 -7.29 9.60 -0.45
C ARG A 64 -6.07 10.12 -1.22
N LEU A 65 -5.13 9.22 -1.52
CA LEU A 65 -4.03 9.44 -2.44
C LEU A 65 -4.28 8.60 -3.69
N GLU A 66 -4.41 9.24 -4.86
CA GLU A 66 -4.81 8.54 -6.09
C GLU A 66 -4.04 9.06 -7.31
N SER A 67 -3.75 8.14 -8.24
CA SER A 67 -3.23 8.44 -9.58
C SER A 67 -4.10 7.69 -10.60
N PRO A 68 -5.15 8.33 -11.17
CA PRO A 68 -6.13 7.62 -11.99
C PRO A 68 -5.58 7.09 -13.33
N THR A 69 -4.53 7.72 -13.86
CA THR A 69 -4.02 7.46 -15.21
C THR A 69 -2.60 6.91 -15.23
N ARG A 70 -1.91 6.89 -14.09
CA ARG A 70 -0.48 6.57 -13.99
C ARG A 70 -0.21 5.80 -12.70
N SER A 71 1.01 5.87 -12.20
CA SER A 71 1.42 5.25 -10.94
C SER A 71 1.26 6.19 -9.76
N LEU A 72 1.04 5.59 -8.59
CA LEU A 72 1.24 6.21 -7.28
C LEU A 72 2.37 5.45 -6.61
N GLU A 73 3.42 6.15 -6.18
CA GLU A 73 4.60 5.54 -5.56
C GLU A 73 4.86 6.14 -4.18
N VAL A 74 5.10 5.29 -3.18
CA VAL A 74 5.51 5.69 -1.82
C VAL A 74 6.92 5.16 -1.59
N ARG A 75 7.87 6.06 -1.39
CA ARG A 75 9.29 5.74 -1.19
C ARG A 75 9.78 6.38 0.10
N ALA A 76 10.51 5.62 0.90
CA ALA A 76 11.11 6.11 2.14
C ALA A 76 12.49 5.45 2.35
N PRO A 77 13.56 6.24 2.61
CA PRO A 77 14.90 5.69 2.82
C PRO A 77 15.01 4.75 4.02
N LEU A 78 14.25 5.02 5.09
CA LEU A 78 14.28 4.25 6.33
C LEU A 78 13.23 3.13 6.37
N GLY A 79 12.12 3.30 5.64
CA GLY A 79 11.02 2.33 5.60
C GLY A 79 9.65 3.01 5.59
N VAL A 80 8.63 2.23 5.23
CA VAL A 80 7.22 2.64 5.24
C VAL A 80 6.49 1.74 6.23
N LEU A 81 5.89 2.34 7.27
CA LEU A 81 5.03 1.64 8.22
C LEU A 81 3.57 1.87 7.84
N MET A 82 2.83 0.79 7.63
CA MET A 82 1.38 0.81 7.42
C MET A 82 0.71 0.14 8.61
N GLU A 83 -0.05 0.89 9.39
CA GLU A 83 -0.72 0.41 10.60
C GLU A 83 -2.19 0.84 10.64
N SER A 84 -3.02 0.02 11.27
CA SER A 84 -4.42 0.35 11.56
C SER A 84 -4.72 0.05 13.02
N ARG A 85 -5.14 1.07 13.78
CA ARG A 85 -5.40 0.94 15.22
C ARG A 85 -6.76 0.32 15.55
N ALA A 86 -7.73 0.46 14.65
CA ALA A 86 -9.13 0.10 14.92
C ALA A 86 -9.84 -0.52 13.71
N GLY A 87 -9.13 -0.78 12.61
CA GLY A 87 -9.70 -1.35 11.38
C GLY A 87 -8.76 -2.36 10.74
N ASP A 88 -9.15 -2.84 9.57
CA ASP A 88 -8.32 -3.70 8.73
C ASP A 88 -7.36 -2.88 7.85
N ILE A 89 -6.39 -3.58 7.27
CA ILE A 89 -5.61 -3.11 6.13
C ILE A 89 -5.94 -4.06 4.99
N SER A 90 -6.52 -3.55 3.92
CA SER A 90 -6.85 -4.32 2.73
C SER A 90 -6.02 -3.83 1.54
N ALA A 91 -5.60 -4.77 0.71
CA ALA A 91 -4.91 -4.51 -0.54
C ALA A 91 -5.55 -5.37 -1.64
N SER A 92 -5.95 -4.73 -2.73
CA SER A 92 -6.59 -5.39 -3.88
C SER A 92 -5.94 -4.93 -5.17
N CYS A 93 -5.79 -5.83 -6.12
CA CYS A 93 -5.26 -5.57 -7.44
C CYS A 93 -6.11 -6.26 -8.51
N LEU A 94 -6.15 -5.70 -9.72
CA LEU A 94 -6.80 -6.35 -10.86
C LEU A 94 -5.97 -7.49 -11.44
N THR A 95 -4.64 -7.32 -11.50
CA THR A 95 -3.71 -8.27 -12.10
C THR A 95 -2.85 -8.94 -11.03
N ASP A 96 -1.78 -8.29 -10.60
CA ASP A 96 -0.75 -8.89 -9.76
C ASP A 96 -0.47 -8.03 -8.53
N LEU A 97 -0.43 -8.65 -7.36
CA LEU A 97 0.11 -8.07 -6.13
C LEU A 97 1.52 -8.64 -5.89
N LYS A 98 2.55 -7.80 -6.06
CA LYS A 98 3.95 -8.21 -5.89
C LYS A 98 4.51 -7.79 -4.53
N LEU A 99 4.84 -8.76 -3.69
CA LEU A 99 5.63 -8.55 -2.46
C LEU A 99 7.04 -9.10 -2.69
N GLN A 100 8.05 -8.23 -2.64
CA GLN A 100 9.44 -8.61 -2.93
C GLN A 100 10.39 -8.04 -1.89
N SER A 101 11.27 -8.90 -1.37
CA SER A 101 12.45 -8.51 -0.57
C SER A 101 13.71 -8.85 -1.35
N VAL A 102 14.70 -7.94 -1.36
CA VAL A 102 15.97 -8.14 -2.11
C VAL A 102 17.01 -8.87 -1.28
N ALA A 103 17.15 -8.52 0.00
CA ALA A 103 18.18 -9.07 0.88
C ALA A 103 17.60 -9.73 2.14
N GLY A 104 16.32 -9.54 2.42
CA GLY A 104 15.66 -10.03 3.63
C GLY A 104 14.60 -11.07 3.32
N ALA A 105 13.52 -11.03 4.10
CA ALA A 105 12.38 -11.93 3.93
C ALA A 105 11.07 -11.14 3.89
N VAL A 106 10.03 -11.76 3.32
CA VAL A 106 8.63 -11.35 3.51
C VAL A 106 8.08 -12.20 4.65
N ARG A 107 7.73 -11.58 5.78
CA ARG A 107 7.23 -12.28 6.98
C ARG A 107 5.74 -12.04 7.14
N LEU A 108 4.98 -13.12 7.24
CA LEU A 108 3.57 -13.11 7.60
C LEU A 108 3.46 -13.68 9.01
N ASP A 109 3.16 -12.83 9.98
CA ASP A 109 3.04 -13.20 11.40
C ASP A 109 1.57 -13.09 11.80
N SER A 110 0.84 -14.18 11.66
CA SER A 110 -0.60 -14.24 11.93
C SER A 110 -1.01 -15.64 12.39
N ALA A 111 -2.13 -15.72 13.12
CA ALA A 111 -2.69 -17.01 13.54
C ALA A 111 -3.15 -17.87 12.35
N ASN A 112 -3.61 -17.22 11.28
CA ASN A 112 -4.07 -17.89 10.06
C ASN A 112 -3.59 -17.11 8.83
N VAL A 113 -3.18 -17.84 7.79
CA VAL A 113 -2.89 -17.31 6.45
C VAL A 113 -3.73 -18.11 5.46
N TYR A 114 -4.60 -17.44 4.71
CA TYR A 114 -5.50 -18.07 3.76
C TYR A 114 -5.07 -17.78 2.33
N LEU A 115 -4.87 -18.83 1.54
CA LEU A 115 -4.61 -18.76 0.11
C LEU A 115 -5.79 -19.45 -0.60
N SER A 116 -6.90 -18.74 -0.71
CA SER A 116 -8.13 -19.26 -1.32
C SER A 116 -7.97 -19.42 -2.84
N GLY A 117 -8.54 -20.49 -3.41
CA GLY A 117 -8.52 -20.70 -4.86
C GLY A 117 -7.21 -21.31 -5.39
N LEU A 118 -6.28 -21.71 -4.52
CA LEU A 118 -5.22 -22.63 -4.90
C LEU A 118 -5.87 -23.90 -5.49
N LYS A 119 -5.46 -24.28 -6.70
CA LYS A 119 -5.91 -25.52 -7.31
C LYS A 119 -5.46 -26.67 -6.41
N THR A 120 -6.42 -27.30 -5.74
CA THR A 120 -6.18 -28.52 -5.00
C THR A 120 -6.05 -29.65 -6.02
N ALA A 121 -4.98 -30.44 -5.91
CA ALA A 121 -4.93 -31.70 -6.64
C ALA A 121 -6.08 -32.57 -6.11
N THR A 122 -6.98 -33.00 -6.99
CA THR A 122 -8.07 -33.89 -6.60
C THR A 122 -7.46 -35.27 -6.28
N PRO A 123 -7.56 -35.78 -5.03
CA PRO A 123 -7.09 -37.11 -4.74
C PRO A 123 -7.93 -38.09 -5.56
N THR A 124 -7.31 -38.78 -6.51
CA THR A 124 -8.01 -39.81 -7.29
C THR A 124 -8.43 -40.91 -6.33
N SER A 125 -9.73 -41.19 -6.27
CA SER A 125 -10.39 -42.20 -5.44
C SER A 125 -10.04 -43.66 -5.78
N LYS A 126 -8.89 -43.92 -6.43
CA LYS A 126 -8.43 -45.30 -6.62
C LYS A 126 -7.86 -45.79 -5.28
N PRO A 127 -8.49 -46.77 -4.63
CA PRO A 127 -7.98 -47.29 -3.38
C PRO A 127 -6.63 -47.97 -3.64
N PRO A 128 -5.59 -47.75 -2.82
CA PRO A 128 -4.48 -48.68 -2.78
C PRO A 128 -5.05 -50.06 -2.37
N PRO A 129 -4.57 -51.16 -2.98
CA PRO A 129 -5.01 -52.49 -2.58
C PRO A 129 -4.78 -52.68 -1.08
N SER A 130 -5.87 -53.06 -0.43
CA SER A 130 -6.08 -53.13 1.01
C SER A 130 -5.06 -54.00 1.74
N ARG A 131 -4.32 -53.41 2.68
CA ARG A 131 -3.89 -54.09 3.92
C ARG A 131 -3.78 -53.12 5.09
N GLY A 132 -4.75 -53.21 6.01
CA GLY A 132 -4.52 -53.00 7.45
C GLY A 132 -4.67 -51.58 8.02
N LEU A 133 -5.79 -51.40 8.72
CA LEU A 133 -6.00 -50.67 9.98
C LEU A 133 -5.58 -49.19 10.15
N HIS A 134 -6.61 -48.38 10.49
CA HIS A 134 -6.57 -47.15 11.31
C HIS A 134 -5.76 -45.94 10.83
N HIS A 135 -6.45 -44.88 10.37
CA HIS A 135 -6.83 -43.75 11.23
C HIS A 135 -7.67 -42.74 10.44
N THR A 136 -8.83 -42.37 10.98
CA THR A 136 -9.50 -41.11 10.65
C THR A 136 -8.60 -39.97 11.14
N ARG A 137 -7.84 -39.33 10.24
CA ARG A 137 -7.12 -38.10 10.57
C ARG A 137 -7.34 -37.14 9.43
N HIS A 138 -7.77 -35.93 9.80
CA HIS A 138 -7.88 -34.75 8.97
C HIS A 138 -6.86 -34.78 7.83
N GLU A 139 -7.31 -34.60 6.59
CA GLU A 139 -6.42 -34.55 5.42
C GLU A 139 -5.57 -33.28 5.49
N ILE A 140 -4.55 -33.31 6.34
CA ILE A 140 -3.49 -32.31 6.42
C ILE A 140 -2.63 -32.55 5.19
N TYR A 141 -2.54 -31.57 4.30
CA TYR A 141 -1.59 -31.59 3.19
C TYR A 141 -0.43 -30.67 3.55
N GLN A 142 0.79 -31.04 3.16
CA GLN A 142 1.91 -30.11 3.18
C GLN A 142 1.77 -29.16 1.99
N LEU A 143 1.96 -27.86 2.21
CA LEU A 143 2.09 -26.87 1.15
C LEU A 143 3.58 -26.74 0.80
N CYS A 144 3.93 -27.22 -0.37
CA CYS A 144 5.28 -27.28 -0.89
C CYS A 144 5.59 -26.10 -1.81
N VAL A 145 6.82 -25.61 -1.77
CA VAL A 145 7.31 -24.51 -2.61
C VAL A 145 8.38 -25.04 -3.54
N CYS A 146 8.18 -24.92 -4.85
CA CYS A 146 9.20 -25.22 -5.85
C CYS A 146 10.28 -24.14 -5.88
N SER A 147 11.45 -24.45 -6.46
CA SER A 147 12.54 -23.47 -6.67
C SER A 147 12.13 -22.27 -7.54
N ASN A 148 11.06 -22.40 -8.32
CA ASN A 148 10.47 -21.32 -9.13
C ASN A 148 9.40 -20.50 -8.38
N GLY A 149 9.14 -20.80 -7.10
CA GLY A 149 8.15 -20.11 -6.27
C GLY A 149 6.70 -20.59 -6.43
N LYS A 150 6.43 -21.60 -7.28
CA LYS A 150 5.09 -22.21 -7.35
C LYS A 150 4.79 -22.97 -6.05
N LEU A 151 3.57 -22.81 -5.55
CA LEU A 151 3.05 -23.54 -4.40
C LEU A 151 2.23 -24.75 -4.88
N PHE A 152 2.43 -25.92 -4.29
CA PHE A 152 1.65 -27.12 -4.57
C PHE A 152 1.34 -27.88 -3.28
N LEU A 153 0.28 -28.68 -3.29
CA LEU A 153 -0.06 -29.55 -2.15
C LEU A 153 0.59 -30.92 -2.35
N ALA A 154 1.23 -31.44 -1.30
CA ALA A 154 1.74 -32.81 -1.27
C ALA A 154 1.17 -33.61 -0.09
N PRO A 155 1.20 -34.95 -0.15
CA PRO A 155 0.66 -35.81 0.91
C PRO A 155 1.32 -35.52 2.27
N PRO A 156 0.58 -35.66 3.39
CA PRO A 156 1.10 -35.37 4.74
C PRO A 156 2.39 -36.12 5.09
N GLU A 157 2.52 -37.36 4.61
CA GLU A 157 3.59 -38.29 4.98
C GLU A 157 4.53 -38.59 3.80
N GLY A 158 4.69 -37.65 2.86
CA GLY A 158 5.50 -37.80 1.65
C GLY A 158 6.64 -36.79 1.52
N LEU A 159 7.56 -37.03 0.59
CA LEU A 159 8.55 -36.02 0.20
C LEU A 159 7.84 -34.85 -0.51
N CYS A 160 8.23 -33.64 -0.15
CA CYS A 160 7.77 -32.40 -0.73
C CYS A 160 8.40 -32.20 -2.12
N ALA A 161 7.95 -32.98 -3.11
CA ALA A 161 8.51 -33.03 -4.45
C ALA A 161 7.39 -33.07 -5.51
N ALA A 162 7.60 -32.36 -6.61
CA ALA A 162 6.78 -32.43 -7.81
C ALA A 162 7.67 -32.83 -9.00
N ASP A 163 7.25 -33.80 -9.80
CA ASP A 163 7.94 -34.14 -11.04
C ASP A 163 7.82 -32.96 -12.02
N ASN A 164 8.89 -32.69 -12.76
CA ASN A 164 9.05 -31.50 -13.63
C ASN A 164 8.05 -31.40 -14.81
N ASP A 165 7.06 -32.30 -14.91
CA ASP A 165 6.19 -32.46 -16.08
C ASP A 165 4.79 -31.85 -15.97
N SER A 166 4.55 -30.96 -14.99
CA SER A 166 3.26 -30.26 -14.88
C SER A 166 3.38 -28.81 -15.38
N THR A 167 3.19 -28.64 -16.69
CA THR A 167 3.00 -27.35 -17.38
C THR A 167 1.90 -26.52 -16.76
#